data_AF-A0AA39MH91-F1
#
_entry.id   AF-A0AA39MH91-F1
#
_cell.length_a   1.000
_cell.length_b   1.000
_cell.length_c   1.000
_cell.angle_alpha   90.00
_cell.angle_beta   90.00
_cell.angle_gamma   90.00
#
_symmetry.space_group_name_H-M   'P 1'
#
loop_
_entity.id
_entity.type
_entity.pdbx_description
1 polymer ?
#
loop_
_entity_poly.entity_id
_entity_poly.type
_entity_poly.pdbx_seq_one_letter_code
_entity_poly.pdbx_strand_id
1 'polypeptide(L)'
;CCDIQTLVTSFSLVNRRARVIVSSSLTYQRLRRHAERALVAMLRTKVASFYTLADVYNVLCGDPYCTRCGDFGPLLWLPECSRCCMSCLRKAPDLMPISRHAATKVFGIPKSALARLPTVCTVPGDYGFAKKDYTVRRQYLSFRHAVEIAGGEAHVSASPRRQAAFIQMQRRENIARYMVATPLPYFDKRSGKTDRGIHCEGCREVVMEYKGETVNDEQLDKEIHRQNMVYVSSDFVHHIQSDCPEGKRIWESHLKASKRSTKLRRR
;
A
#
# COMPACT_ATOMS: atom_id res chain seq x y z
N CYS A 1 -2.67 22.80 -12.34
CA CYS A 1 -2.43 21.40 -12.77
C CYS A 1 -3.75 20.64 -12.59
N CYS A 2 -4.20 19.85 -13.58
CA CYS A 2 -5.49 19.14 -13.53
C CYS A 2 -5.33 17.80 -12.79
N ASP A 3 -6.35 17.37 -12.03
CA ASP A 3 -6.35 16.07 -11.37
C ASP A 3 -6.45 14.91 -12.38
N ILE A 4 -6.01 13.72 -11.98
CA ILE A 4 -5.96 12.53 -12.85
C ILE A 4 -7.35 12.13 -13.30
N GLN A 5 -8.36 12.23 -12.43
CA GLN A 5 -9.73 11.82 -12.77
C GLN A 5 -10.27 12.68 -13.91
N THR A 6 -10.25 14.00 -13.76
CA THR A 6 -10.69 14.96 -14.78
C THR A 6 -9.89 14.82 -16.07
N LEU A 7 -8.57 14.64 -15.97
CA LEU A 7 -7.70 14.48 -17.13
C LEU A 7 -8.07 13.23 -17.95
N VAL A 8 -8.25 12.08 -17.29
CA VAL A 8 -8.45 10.79 -17.95
C VAL A 8 -9.91 10.57 -18.35
N THR A 9 -10.87 10.86 -17.48
CA THR A 9 -12.28 10.53 -17.73
C THR A 9 -13.11 11.67 -18.31
N SER A 10 -12.56 12.89 -18.41
CA SER A 10 -13.29 14.03 -18.97
C SER A 10 -12.52 14.64 -20.14
N PHE A 11 -11.34 15.23 -19.91
CA PHE A 11 -10.59 15.97 -20.93
C PHE A 11 -10.17 15.08 -22.11
N SER A 12 -9.62 13.89 -21.84
CA SER A 12 -9.17 12.97 -22.90
C SER A 12 -10.30 12.48 -23.83
N LEU A 13 -11.55 12.65 -23.41
CA LEU A 13 -12.73 12.20 -24.15
C LEU A 13 -13.36 13.31 -25.01
N VAL A 14 -12.96 14.58 -24.82
CA VAL A 14 -13.57 15.72 -25.53
C VAL A 14 -13.35 15.65 -27.05
N ASN A 15 -12.15 15.27 -27.50
CA ASN A 15 -11.85 15.03 -28.92
C ASN A 15 -10.53 14.25 -29.09
N ARG A 16 -10.20 13.85 -30.34
CA ARG A 16 -8.97 13.12 -30.67
C ARG A 16 -7.71 13.87 -30.26
N ARG A 17 -7.66 15.19 -30.43
CA ARG A 17 -6.48 16.01 -30.09
C ARG A 17 -6.22 16.01 -28.58
N ALA A 18 -7.26 16.16 -27.76
CA ALA A 18 -7.15 16.08 -26.31
C ALA A 18 -6.64 14.71 -25.85
N ARG A 19 -7.16 13.62 -26.44
CA ARG A 19 -6.65 12.26 -26.19
C ARG A 19 -5.17 12.13 -26.52
N VAL A 20 -4.74 12.64 -27.67
CA VAL A 20 -3.33 12.62 -28.08
C VAL A 20 -2.48 13.37 -27.07
N ILE A 21 -2.87 14.58 -26.66
CA ILE A 21 -2.16 15.40 -25.65
C ILE A 21 -1.97 14.64 -24.33
N VAL A 22 -3.01 14.00 -23.81
CA VAL A 22 -2.91 13.20 -22.57
C VAL A 22 -1.97 12.01 -22.79
N SER A 23 -2.15 11.29 -23.89
CA SER A 23 -1.36 10.09 -24.19
C SER A 23 0.11 10.38 -24.52
N SER A 24 0.45 11.60 -24.98
CA SER A 24 1.81 12.04 -25.26
C SER A 24 2.55 12.55 -24.03
N SER A 25 1.85 12.74 -22.91
CA SER A 25 2.50 13.11 -21.64
C SER A 25 3.43 11.98 -21.18
N LEU A 26 4.72 12.29 -21.03
CA LEU A 26 5.72 11.32 -20.56
C LEU A 26 5.36 10.79 -19.17
N THR A 27 4.88 11.65 -18.28
CA THR A 27 4.42 11.28 -16.94
C THR A 27 3.28 10.26 -17.00
N TYR A 28 2.28 10.51 -17.86
CA TYR A 28 1.17 9.58 -18.06
C TYR A 28 1.65 8.24 -18.65
N GLN A 29 2.53 8.28 -19.65
CA GLN A 29 3.10 7.07 -20.26
C GLN A 29 3.89 6.24 -19.24
N ARG A 30 4.70 6.88 -18.39
CA ARG A 30 5.47 6.19 -17.35
C ARG A 30 4.57 5.58 -16.28
N LEU A 31 3.57 6.33 -15.79
CA LEU A 31 2.59 5.79 -14.86
C LEU A 31 1.82 4.62 -15.46
N ARG A 32 1.35 4.74 -16.69
CA ARG A 32 0.65 3.66 -17.39
C ARG A 32 1.55 2.43 -17.61
N ARG A 33 2.83 2.61 -17.91
CA ARG A 33 3.77 1.50 -18.16
C ARG A 33 4.22 0.79 -16.88
N HIS A 34 4.53 1.56 -15.84
CA HIS A 34 5.20 1.04 -14.65
C HIS A 34 4.22 0.83 -13.49
N ALA A 35 3.19 1.68 -13.36
CA ALA A 35 2.25 1.72 -12.24
C ALA A 35 0.78 1.59 -12.66
N GLU A 36 0.49 0.83 -13.73
CA GLU A 36 -0.86 0.66 -14.27
C GLU A 36 -1.89 0.29 -13.19
N ARG A 37 -1.55 -0.68 -12.33
CA ARG A 37 -2.44 -1.14 -11.24
C ARG A 37 -2.81 0.00 -10.29
N ALA A 38 -1.83 0.83 -9.92
CA ALA A 38 -2.08 1.99 -9.07
C ALA A 38 -2.97 3.02 -9.77
N LEU A 39 -2.69 3.34 -11.04
CA LEU A 39 -3.49 4.28 -11.82
C LEU A 39 -4.96 3.82 -11.96
N VAL A 40 -5.17 2.55 -12.30
CA VAL A 40 -6.50 1.94 -12.39
C VAL A 40 -7.20 1.94 -11.03
N ALA A 41 -6.51 1.56 -9.96
CA ALA A 41 -7.07 1.59 -8.62
C ALA A 41 -7.50 3.02 -8.22
N MET A 42 -6.68 4.02 -8.50
CA MET A 42 -6.99 5.42 -8.19
C MET A 42 -8.23 5.92 -8.94
N LEU A 43 -8.36 5.58 -10.23
CA LEU A 43 -9.53 5.94 -11.03
C LEU A 43 -10.80 5.20 -10.56
N ARG A 44 -10.71 3.89 -10.31
CA ARG A 44 -11.87 3.08 -9.86
C ARG A 44 -12.35 3.47 -8.47
N THR A 45 -11.44 3.89 -7.61
CA THR A 45 -11.76 4.37 -6.26
C THR A 45 -12.09 5.85 -6.21
N LYS A 46 -12.05 6.55 -7.34
CA LYS A 46 -12.26 8.00 -7.49
C LYS A 46 -11.29 8.89 -6.70
N VAL A 47 -10.28 8.32 -6.02
CA VAL A 47 -9.29 9.12 -5.30
C VAL A 47 -8.38 9.90 -6.27
N ALA A 48 -8.34 9.50 -7.54
CA ALA A 48 -7.67 10.23 -8.62
C ALA A 48 -8.14 11.68 -8.78
N SER A 49 -9.30 12.07 -8.23
CA SER A 49 -9.77 13.46 -8.26
C SER A 49 -9.02 14.39 -7.31
N PHE A 50 -8.16 13.85 -6.44
CA PHE A 50 -7.40 14.61 -5.45
C PHE A 50 -5.91 14.74 -5.78
N TYR A 51 -5.45 14.05 -6.82
CA TYR A 51 -4.03 13.98 -7.16
C TYR A 51 -3.81 14.24 -8.64
N THR A 52 -2.72 14.93 -8.96
CA THR A 52 -2.23 15.15 -10.31
C THR A 52 -1.33 13.99 -10.76
N LEU A 53 -1.04 13.91 -12.06
CA LEU A 53 -0.04 12.96 -12.57
C LEU A 53 1.34 13.16 -11.93
N ALA A 54 1.69 14.41 -11.61
CA ALA A 54 2.98 14.73 -11.00
C ALA A 54 3.08 14.17 -9.59
N ASP A 55 2.01 14.27 -8.79
CA ASP A 55 1.99 13.76 -7.41
C ASP A 55 2.30 12.25 -7.38
N VAL A 56 1.58 11.48 -8.21
CA VAL A 56 1.78 10.02 -8.27
C VAL A 56 3.13 9.65 -8.88
N TYR A 57 3.59 10.40 -9.88
CA TYR A 57 4.89 10.15 -10.51
C TYR A 57 6.06 10.44 -9.56
N ASN A 58 5.93 11.47 -8.71
CA ASN A 58 6.92 11.78 -7.68
C ASN A 58 7.03 10.64 -6.66
N VAL A 59 5.91 10.00 -6.30
CA VAL A 59 5.92 8.83 -5.38
C VAL A 59 6.47 7.57 -6.08
N LEU A 60 6.10 7.37 -7.35
CA LEU A 60 6.62 6.27 -8.16
C LEU A 60 8.17 6.31 -8.26
N CYS A 61 8.74 7.51 -8.43
CA CYS A 61 10.15 7.71 -8.70
C CYS A 61 10.99 8.21 -7.52
N GLY A 62 10.33 8.53 -6.40
CA GLY A 62 10.95 9.10 -5.21
C GLY A 62 11.57 8.04 -4.32
N ASP A 63 11.62 8.32 -3.03
CA ASP A 63 12.07 7.35 -2.02
C ASP A 63 11.28 6.02 -2.15
N PRO A 64 11.94 4.86 -2.34
CA PRO A 64 11.27 3.57 -2.44
C PRO A 64 10.73 3.06 -1.09
N TYR A 65 11.16 3.65 0.02
CA TYR A 65 10.90 3.14 1.35
C TYR A 65 9.55 3.58 1.93
N CYS A 66 9.06 2.80 2.89
CA CYS A 66 7.86 3.03 3.66
C CYS A 66 8.07 4.29 4.51
N THR A 67 7.13 5.23 4.44
CA THR A 67 7.24 6.52 5.15
C THR A 67 7.11 6.39 6.68
N ARG A 68 7.02 5.17 7.23
CA ARG A 68 6.80 4.89 8.65
C ARG A 68 7.94 4.09 9.28
N CYS A 69 8.49 3.11 8.58
CA CYS A 69 9.49 2.19 9.16
C CYS A 69 10.80 2.08 8.37
N GLY A 70 10.89 2.64 7.15
CA GLY A 70 12.10 2.53 6.33
C GLY A 70 12.25 1.22 5.54
N ASP A 71 11.42 0.19 5.76
CA ASP A 71 11.37 -0.98 4.87
C ASP A 71 10.95 -0.56 3.46
N PHE A 72 11.15 -1.40 2.44
CA PHE A 72 10.58 -1.11 1.12
C PHE A 72 9.06 -0.89 1.21
N GLY A 73 8.57 0.13 0.51
CA GLY A 73 7.15 0.49 0.45
C GLY A 73 6.50 0.06 -0.86
N PRO A 74 6.16 -1.24 -1.05
CA PRO A 74 5.58 -1.76 -2.29
C PRO A 74 4.12 -1.35 -2.51
N LEU A 75 3.50 -0.63 -1.57
CA LEU A 75 2.11 -0.20 -1.64
C LEU A 75 2.02 1.32 -1.64
N LEU A 76 1.12 1.84 -2.45
CA LEU A 76 0.61 3.21 -2.35
C LEU A 76 -0.61 3.20 -1.44
N TRP A 77 -0.52 3.89 -0.31
CA TRP A 77 -1.65 4.19 0.52
C TRP A 77 -2.39 5.40 -0.05
N LEU A 78 -3.60 5.14 -0.56
CA LEU A 78 -4.36 6.07 -1.38
C LEU A 78 -4.80 7.36 -0.66
N PRO A 79 -5.19 7.35 0.64
CA PRO A 79 -5.68 8.55 1.31
C PRO A 79 -4.66 9.70 1.46
N GLU A 80 -3.35 9.44 1.40
CA GLU A 80 -2.34 10.53 1.36
C GLU A 80 -1.31 10.36 0.24
N CYS A 81 -1.56 9.45 -0.71
CA CYS A 81 -0.66 9.18 -1.83
C CYS A 81 0.80 8.97 -1.40
N SER A 82 1.01 8.12 -0.39
CA SER A 82 2.33 7.84 0.20
C SER A 82 2.65 6.34 0.20
N ARG A 83 3.94 6.02 0.21
CA ARG A 83 4.40 4.62 0.25
C ARG A 83 4.23 4.01 1.63
N CYS A 84 3.82 2.75 1.68
CA CYS A 84 3.84 1.95 2.90
C CYS A 84 4.20 0.49 2.63
N CYS A 85 4.72 -0.18 3.65
CA CYS A 85 4.87 -1.64 3.66
C CYS A 85 3.59 -2.32 4.18
N MET A 86 3.45 -3.62 3.91
CA MET A 86 2.27 -4.39 4.35
C MET A 86 2.15 -4.44 5.89
N SER A 87 3.29 -4.46 6.60
CA SER A 87 3.29 -4.47 8.07
C SER A 87 2.72 -3.18 8.65
N CYS A 88 3.20 -2.04 8.18
CA CYS A 88 2.65 -0.73 8.57
C CYS A 88 1.19 -0.59 8.11
N LEU A 89 0.83 -1.01 6.90
CA LEU A 89 -0.57 -0.93 6.45
C LEU A 89 -1.52 -1.66 7.40
N ARG A 90 -1.12 -2.84 7.90
CA ARG A 90 -1.92 -3.68 8.82
C ARG A 90 -2.08 -3.05 10.21
N LYS A 91 -1.08 -2.32 10.71
CA LYS A 91 -1.00 -1.97 12.14
C LYS A 91 -0.79 -0.50 12.46
N ALA A 92 -0.07 0.23 11.63
CA ALA A 92 0.30 1.61 11.92
C ALA A 92 -0.98 2.45 12.14
N PRO A 93 -1.11 3.15 13.28
CA PRO A 93 -2.24 4.04 13.54
C PRO A 93 -2.40 5.09 12.43
N ASP A 94 -1.29 5.65 11.94
CA ASP A 94 -1.26 6.68 10.90
C ASP A 94 -1.84 6.23 9.56
N LEU A 95 -1.80 4.93 9.27
CA LEU A 95 -2.34 4.35 8.03
C LEU A 95 -3.76 3.82 8.22
N MET A 96 -4.40 4.10 9.37
CA MET A 96 -5.79 3.74 9.61
C MET A 96 -6.70 4.60 8.71
N PRO A 97 -7.54 3.98 7.88
CA PRO A 97 -8.64 4.69 7.26
C PRO A 97 -9.80 4.87 8.25
N ILE A 98 -10.52 5.98 8.13
CA ILE A 98 -11.80 6.20 8.82
C ILE A 98 -12.91 6.44 7.80
N SER A 99 -14.10 5.87 8.01
CA SER A 99 -15.23 6.17 7.13
C SER A 99 -15.74 7.60 7.33
N ARG A 100 -16.30 8.22 6.28
CA ARG A 100 -16.94 9.54 6.41
C ARG A 100 -18.04 9.56 7.48
N HIS A 101 -18.77 8.44 7.62
CA HIS A 101 -19.79 8.28 8.63
C HIS A 101 -19.20 8.30 10.03
N ALA A 102 -18.13 7.53 10.28
CA ALA A 102 -17.46 7.50 11.56
C ALA A 102 -16.78 8.84 11.89
N ALA A 103 -16.13 9.49 10.93
CA ALA A 103 -15.55 10.82 11.10
C ALA A 103 -16.60 11.85 11.56
N THR A 104 -17.80 11.81 10.97
CA THR A 104 -18.90 12.70 11.40
C THR A 104 -19.43 12.31 12.77
N LYS A 105 -19.68 11.01 13.00
CA LYS A 105 -20.37 10.51 14.20
C LYS A 105 -19.50 10.55 15.46
N VAL A 106 -18.22 10.24 15.33
CA VAL A 106 -17.28 10.12 16.46
C VAL A 106 -16.58 11.45 16.73
N PHE A 107 -16.17 12.16 15.67
CA PHE A 107 -15.39 13.40 15.79
C PHE A 107 -16.21 14.68 15.56
N GLY A 108 -17.50 14.57 15.20
CA GLY A 108 -18.34 15.75 14.95
C GLY A 108 -17.95 16.55 13.70
N ILE A 109 -17.10 16.00 12.83
CA ILE A 109 -16.55 16.75 11.70
C ILE A 109 -17.65 16.99 10.65
N PRO A 110 -17.90 18.25 10.23
CA PRO A 110 -18.94 18.54 9.26
C PRO A 110 -18.60 17.94 7.89
N LYS A 111 -19.63 17.50 7.15
CA LYS A 111 -19.47 16.88 5.82
C LYS A 111 -18.73 17.78 4.83
N SER A 112 -18.88 19.11 4.95
CA SER A 112 -18.20 20.12 4.14
C SER A 112 -16.68 20.12 4.37
N ALA A 113 -16.23 19.98 5.62
CA ALA A 113 -14.80 19.87 5.93
C ALA A 113 -14.22 18.57 5.37
N LEU A 114 -14.94 17.45 5.49
CA LEU A 114 -14.53 16.17 4.92
C LEU A 114 -14.51 16.15 3.39
N ALA A 115 -15.27 17.02 2.70
CA ALA A 115 -15.30 17.05 1.24
C ALA A 115 -13.97 17.48 0.61
N ARG A 116 -13.13 18.20 1.37
CA ARG A 116 -11.81 18.65 0.92
C ARG A 116 -10.71 17.60 1.08
N LEU A 117 -10.96 16.54 1.83
CA LEU A 117 -9.98 15.48 2.07
C LEU A 117 -9.99 14.43 0.97
N PRO A 118 -8.81 13.92 0.58
CA PRO A 118 -8.73 12.76 -0.31
C PRO A 118 -9.59 11.61 0.21
N THR A 119 -10.56 11.23 -0.61
CA THR A 119 -11.56 10.22 -0.26
C THR A 119 -11.46 9.05 -1.23
N VAL A 120 -11.30 7.85 -0.66
CA VAL A 120 -11.27 6.58 -1.39
C VAL A 120 -12.67 5.98 -1.36
N CYS A 121 -13.31 5.84 -2.51
CA CYS A 121 -14.53 5.06 -2.67
C CYS A 121 -14.14 3.59 -2.90
N THR A 122 -14.47 2.69 -1.97
CA THR A 122 -14.06 1.30 -2.09
C THR A 122 -14.68 0.63 -3.32
N VAL A 123 -13.95 -0.35 -3.85
CA VAL A 123 -14.43 -1.23 -4.90
C VAL A 123 -14.98 -2.50 -4.22
N PRO A 124 -16.06 -3.11 -4.73
CA PRO A 124 -16.48 -4.42 -4.26
C PRO A 124 -15.43 -5.50 -4.54
N GLY A 125 -15.27 -6.46 -3.64
CA GLY A 125 -14.32 -7.57 -3.79
C GLY A 125 -14.00 -8.27 -2.48
N ASP A 126 -13.08 -9.23 -2.59
CA ASP A 126 -12.51 -9.97 -1.47
C ASP A 126 -11.33 -9.20 -0.87
N TYR A 127 -11.38 -8.95 0.44
CA TYR A 127 -10.35 -8.17 1.12
C TYR A 127 -9.86 -8.84 2.39
N GLY A 128 -8.56 -8.66 2.64
CA GLY A 128 -7.85 -9.23 3.79
C GLY A 128 -7.68 -10.75 3.71
N PHE A 129 -7.15 -11.33 4.78
CA PHE A 129 -6.78 -12.74 4.83
C PHE A 129 -7.98 -13.69 4.95
N ALA A 130 -9.09 -13.21 5.50
CA ALA A 130 -10.31 -14.01 5.69
C ALA A 130 -11.15 -14.18 4.41
N LYS A 131 -10.70 -13.63 3.25
CA LYS A 131 -11.40 -13.65 1.95
C LYS A 131 -12.90 -13.34 2.06
N LYS A 132 -13.24 -12.36 2.90
CA LYS A 132 -14.63 -11.93 3.06
C LYS A 132 -15.01 -11.06 1.87
N ASP A 133 -16.14 -11.36 1.26
CA ASP A 133 -16.68 -10.56 0.16
C ASP A 133 -17.36 -9.30 0.70
N TYR A 134 -16.96 -8.15 0.14
CA TYR A 134 -17.53 -6.85 0.42
C TYR A 134 -18.22 -6.32 -0.83
N THR A 135 -19.54 -6.22 -0.80
CA THR A 135 -20.36 -5.78 -1.94
C THR A 135 -20.71 -4.28 -1.88
N VAL A 136 -20.76 -3.72 -0.67
CA VAL A 136 -21.17 -2.33 -0.45
C VAL A 136 -19.98 -1.39 -0.55
N ARG A 137 -20.09 -0.38 -1.42
CA ARG A 137 -19.10 0.70 -1.53
C ARG A 137 -19.18 1.62 -0.31
N ARG A 138 -18.02 1.97 0.23
CA ARG A 138 -17.86 2.90 1.35
C ARG A 138 -16.86 3.98 0.98
N GLN A 139 -16.89 5.08 1.72
CA GLN A 139 -15.97 6.20 1.55
C GLN A 139 -15.08 6.32 2.77
N TYR A 140 -13.78 6.17 2.54
CA TYR A 140 -12.74 6.24 3.56
C TYR A 140 -11.77 7.39 3.28
N LEU A 141 -11.21 7.93 4.36
CA LEU A 141 -10.22 9.01 4.36
C LEU A 141 -9.15 8.74 5.42
N SER A 142 -8.09 9.55 5.44
CA SER A 142 -7.02 9.45 6.45
C SER A 142 -7.56 9.74 7.85
N PHE A 143 -7.40 8.79 8.78
CA PHE A 143 -7.72 9.00 10.19
C PHE A 143 -6.94 10.17 10.77
N ARG A 144 -5.64 10.25 10.47
CA ARG A 144 -4.76 11.32 10.93
C ARG A 144 -5.28 12.70 10.52
N HIS A 145 -5.61 12.90 9.24
CA HIS A 145 -6.16 14.17 8.76
C HIS A 145 -7.54 14.47 9.37
N ALA A 146 -8.37 13.46 9.64
CA ALA A 146 -9.65 13.68 10.32
C ALA A 146 -9.44 14.21 11.75
N VAL A 147 -8.51 13.61 12.50
CA VAL A 147 -8.14 14.05 13.85
C VAL A 147 -7.58 15.47 13.84
N GLU A 148 -6.73 15.81 12.87
CA GLU A 148 -6.20 17.16 12.71
C GLU A 148 -7.32 18.20 12.50
N ILE A 149 -8.30 17.90 11.64
CA ILE A 149 -9.47 18.78 11.45
C ILE A 149 -10.31 18.90 12.73
N ALA A 150 -10.42 17.83 13.51
CA ALA A 150 -11.17 17.83 14.76
C ALA A 150 -10.47 18.60 15.90
N GLY A 151 -9.24 19.09 15.69
CA GLY A 151 -8.45 19.73 16.74
C GLY A 151 -7.84 18.75 17.73
N GLY A 152 -7.62 17.49 17.31
CA GLY A 152 -7.04 16.43 18.12
C GLY A 152 -8.06 15.39 18.64
N GLU A 153 -7.55 14.41 19.38
CA GLU A 153 -8.36 13.29 19.89
C GLU A 153 -9.11 13.60 21.20
N ALA A 154 -8.94 14.80 21.75
CA ALA A 154 -9.56 15.21 23.02
C ALA A 154 -11.09 15.02 23.02
N HIS A 155 -11.73 15.20 21.86
CA HIS A 155 -13.18 15.00 21.69
C HIS A 155 -13.63 13.53 21.87
N VAL A 156 -12.74 12.57 21.58
CA VAL A 156 -12.97 11.13 21.72
C VAL A 156 -12.82 10.69 23.18
N SER A 157 -11.75 11.15 23.84
CA SER A 157 -11.46 10.85 25.25
C SER A 157 -12.39 11.56 26.23
N ALA A 158 -13.19 12.54 25.77
CA ALA A 158 -14.10 13.32 26.60
C ALA A 158 -15.24 12.51 27.25
N SER A 159 -15.56 11.29 26.79
CA SER A 159 -16.47 10.41 27.53
C SER A 159 -16.18 8.92 27.32
N PRO A 160 -16.40 8.06 28.35
CA PRO A 160 -16.25 6.61 28.22
C PRO A 160 -17.06 6.00 27.08
N ARG A 161 -18.26 6.55 26.82
CA ARG A 161 -19.13 6.12 25.71
C ARG A 161 -18.52 6.41 24.35
N ARG A 162 -17.88 7.56 24.17
CA ARG A 162 -17.19 7.93 22.91
C ARG A 162 -15.92 7.09 22.72
N GLN A 163 -15.17 6.86 23.80
CA GLN A 163 -14.00 5.98 23.77
C GLN A 163 -14.37 4.55 23.36
N ALA A 164 -15.43 3.98 23.94
CA ALA A 164 -15.91 2.65 23.58
C ALA A 164 -16.39 2.59 22.11
N ALA A 165 -17.11 3.63 21.65
CA ALA A 165 -17.53 3.74 20.26
C ALA A 165 -16.34 3.83 19.29
N PHE A 166 -15.27 4.54 19.67
CA PHE A 166 -14.05 4.64 18.90
C PHE A 166 -13.30 3.31 18.79
N ILE A 167 -13.14 2.59 19.91
CA ILE A 167 -12.52 1.24 19.90
C ILE A 167 -13.32 0.28 19.00
N GLN A 168 -14.65 0.30 19.10
CA GLN A 168 -15.51 -0.51 18.26
C GLN A 168 -15.41 -0.13 16.77
N MET A 169 -15.32 1.17 16.47
CA MET A 169 -15.10 1.67 15.11
C MET A 169 -13.76 1.15 14.55
N GLN A 170 -12.66 1.30 15.28
CA GLN A 170 -11.35 0.85 14.83
C GLN A 170 -11.34 -0.65 14.52
N ARG A 171 -11.99 -1.48 15.34
CA ARG A 171 -12.14 -2.92 15.07
C ARG A 171 -12.92 -3.20 13.79
N ARG A 172 -14.02 -2.48 13.57
CA ARG A 172 -14.88 -2.66 12.38
C ARG A 172 -14.23 -2.17 11.09
N GLU A 173 -13.45 -1.09 11.17
CA GLU A 173 -12.84 -0.44 10.01
C GLU A 173 -11.44 -0.97 9.69
N ASN A 174 -10.86 -1.84 10.53
CA ASN A 174 -9.52 -2.38 10.32
C ASN A 174 -9.36 -3.04 8.93
N ILE A 175 -10.35 -3.80 8.47
CA ILE A 175 -10.32 -4.43 7.13
C ILE A 175 -10.23 -3.41 5.99
N ALA A 176 -10.70 -2.18 6.19
CA ALA A 176 -10.66 -1.14 5.17
C ALA A 176 -9.22 -0.73 4.83
N ARG A 177 -8.23 -1.04 5.68
CA ARG A 177 -6.79 -0.86 5.37
C ARG A 177 -6.43 -1.51 4.02
N TYR A 178 -6.94 -2.70 3.75
CA TYR A 178 -6.70 -3.42 2.49
C TYR A 178 -7.50 -2.89 1.30
N MET A 179 -8.54 -2.10 1.55
CA MET A 179 -9.40 -1.51 0.52
C MET A 179 -8.90 -0.14 0.03
N VAL A 180 -7.97 0.48 0.77
CA VAL A 180 -7.46 1.83 0.51
C VAL A 180 -5.98 1.87 0.14
N ALA A 181 -5.43 0.73 -0.26
CA ALA A 181 -4.05 0.62 -0.73
C ALA A 181 -3.99 -0.14 -2.06
N THR A 182 -2.96 0.13 -2.84
CA THR A 182 -2.71 -0.55 -4.13
C THR A 182 -1.22 -0.81 -4.31
N PRO A 183 -0.80 -1.89 -4.99
CA PRO A 183 0.60 -2.08 -5.35
C PRO A 183 1.15 -0.88 -6.14
N LEU A 184 2.35 -0.42 -5.75
CA LEU A 184 3.10 0.62 -6.44
C LEU A 184 4.59 0.24 -6.47
N PRO A 185 5.14 -0.12 -7.64
CA PRO A 185 6.57 -0.38 -7.76
C PRO A 185 7.39 0.89 -7.56
N TYR A 186 8.71 0.76 -7.43
CA TYR A 186 9.66 1.86 -7.52
C TYR A 186 10.23 1.93 -8.94
N PHE A 187 10.24 3.12 -9.53
CA PHE A 187 10.87 3.37 -10.83
C PHE A 187 12.11 4.24 -10.64
N ASP A 188 13.28 3.64 -10.83
CA ASP A 188 14.54 4.37 -10.79
C ASP A 188 14.72 5.13 -12.11
N LYS A 189 14.64 6.47 -12.02
CA LYS A 189 14.81 7.37 -13.17
C LYS A 189 16.21 7.27 -13.79
N ARG A 190 17.24 6.93 -12.99
CA ARG A 190 18.64 6.90 -13.44
C ARG A 190 18.92 5.65 -14.26
N SER A 191 18.53 4.48 -13.75
CA SER A 191 18.73 3.21 -14.48
C SER A 191 17.61 2.89 -15.47
N GLY A 192 16.46 3.54 -15.36
CA GLY A 192 15.26 3.22 -16.13
C GLY A 192 14.62 1.88 -15.74
N LYS A 193 15.05 1.27 -14.63
CA LYS A 193 14.54 -0.02 -14.14
C LYS A 193 13.37 0.17 -13.19
N THR A 194 12.50 -0.84 -13.14
CA THR A 194 11.36 -0.88 -12.22
C THR A 194 11.55 -2.00 -11.23
N ASP A 195 11.56 -1.66 -9.96
CA ASP A 195 11.56 -2.61 -8.87
C ASP A 195 10.14 -2.85 -8.37
N ARG A 196 9.67 -4.09 -8.50
CA ARG A 196 8.34 -4.51 -8.03
C ARG A 196 8.37 -5.09 -6.61
N GLY A 197 9.56 -5.20 -6.02
CA GLY A 197 9.79 -5.90 -4.79
C GLY A 197 10.06 -7.39 -4.98
N ILE A 198 10.97 -7.91 -4.16
CA ILE A 198 11.35 -9.32 -4.09
C ILE A 198 11.01 -9.85 -2.70
N HIS A 199 10.41 -11.04 -2.64
CA HIS A 199 10.22 -11.76 -1.39
C HIS A 199 11.35 -12.77 -1.19
N CYS A 200 11.80 -12.93 0.05
CA CYS A 200 12.74 -13.99 0.41
C CYS A 200 11.97 -15.28 0.68
N GLU A 201 12.30 -16.37 -0.03
CA GLU A 201 11.65 -17.67 0.18
C GLU A 201 11.95 -18.23 1.58
N GLY A 202 13.17 -18.02 2.09
CA GLY A 202 13.52 -18.41 3.46
C GLY A 202 12.65 -17.71 4.51
N CYS A 203 12.31 -16.43 4.31
CA CYS A 203 11.38 -15.72 5.19
C CYS A 203 9.94 -16.23 5.09
N ARG A 204 9.56 -16.87 3.99
CA ARG A 204 8.23 -17.46 3.81
C ARG A 204 8.11 -18.85 4.42
N GLU A 205 9.17 -19.65 4.37
CA GLU A 205 9.22 -21.01 4.93
C GLU A 205 8.91 -21.03 6.44
N VAL A 206 9.52 -20.13 7.20
CA VAL A 206 9.45 -20.09 8.68
C VAL A 206 8.01 -19.99 9.20
N VAL A 207 7.12 -19.28 8.52
CA VAL A 207 5.73 -19.13 8.95
C VAL A 207 4.89 -20.39 8.69
N MET A 208 5.29 -21.27 7.76
CA MET A 208 4.56 -22.51 7.48
C MET A 208 4.85 -23.63 8.49
N GLU A 209 5.97 -23.56 9.23
CA GLU A 209 6.40 -24.60 10.18
C GLU A 209 5.71 -24.50 11.55
N TYR A 210 5.20 -23.33 11.95
CA TYR A 210 4.51 -23.11 13.23
C TYR A 210 3.06 -23.66 13.31
N LYS A 211 2.68 -24.62 12.45
CA LYS A 211 1.35 -25.25 12.50
C LYS A 211 1.21 -26.14 13.74
N GLY A 212 0.90 -25.54 14.89
CA GLY A 212 0.44 -26.27 16.09
C GLY A 212 1.02 -25.82 17.43
N GLU A 213 2.00 -24.91 17.44
CA GLU A 213 2.58 -24.39 18.69
C GLU A 213 1.85 -23.12 19.15
N THR A 214 1.61 -22.98 20.46
CA THR A 214 1.10 -21.73 21.04
C THR A 214 2.20 -20.67 21.03
N VAL A 215 2.26 -19.90 19.95
CA VAL A 215 3.11 -18.71 19.86
C VAL A 215 2.40 -17.52 20.51
N ASN A 216 3.13 -16.69 21.27
CA ASN A 216 2.57 -15.45 21.80
C ASN A 216 2.35 -14.42 20.67
N ASP A 217 1.49 -13.43 20.94
CA ASP A 217 1.09 -12.43 19.93
C ASP A 217 2.26 -11.64 19.35
N GLU A 218 3.28 -11.33 20.17
CA GLU A 218 4.46 -10.57 19.74
C GLU A 218 5.31 -11.37 18.75
N GLN A 219 5.53 -12.66 19.04
CA GLN A 219 6.31 -13.54 18.18
C GLN A 219 5.57 -13.78 16.86
N LEU A 220 4.27 -14.07 16.91
CA LEU A 220 3.44 -14.19 15.71
C LEU A 220 3.51 -12.92 14.85
N ASP A 221 3.54 -11.76 15.49
CA ASP A 221 3.63 -10.47 14.80
C ASP A 221 4.96 -10.24 14.10
N LYS A 222 6.07 -10.64 14.73
CA LYS A 222 7.42 -10.64 14.12
C LYS A 222 7.49 -11.59 12.93
N GLU A 223 6.92 -12.79 13.05
CA GLU A 223 6.90 -13.77 11.96
C GLU A 223 6.05 -13.31 10.78
N ILE A 224 4.86 -12.77 11.01
CA ILE A 224 4.04 -12.20 9.94
C ILE A 224 4.74 -11.00 9.31
N HIS A 225 5.46 -10.18 10.10
CA HIS A 225 6.26 -9.09 9.54
C HIS A 225 7.35 -9.63 8.61
N ARG A 226 8.16 -10.59 9.08
CA ARG A 226 9.21 -11.27 8.33
C ARG A 226 8.70 -11.86 7.02
N GLN A 227 7.55 -12.56 7.06
CA GLN A 227 6.92 -13.14 5.86
C GLN A 227 6.45 -12.10 4.84
N ASN A 228 5.97 -10.95 5.33
CA ASN A 228 5.49 -9.87 4.49
C ASN A 228 6.60 -8.92 4.04
N MET A 229 7.85 -9.16 4.43
CA MET A 229 8.97 -8.37 3.97
C MET A 229 9.12 -8.47 2.45
N VAL A 230 9.42 -7.32 1.87
CA VAL A 230 9.67 -7.13 0.44
C VAL A 230 10.92 -6.28 0.34
N TYR A 231 11.80 -6.62 -0.58
CA TYR A 231 13.08 -5.94 -0.76
C TYR A 231 13.16 -5.33 -2.15
N VAL A 232 13.80 -4.17 -2.27
CA VAL A 232 14.35 -3.76 -3.57
C VAL A 232 15.54 -4.64 -3.93
N SER A 233 15.80 -4.78 -5.22
CA SER A 233 16.81 -5.68 -5.76
C SER A 233 18.21 -5.39 -5.23
N SER A 234 18.54 -4.12 -4.94
CA SER A 234 19.82 -3.72 -4.35
C SER A 234 20.03 -4.25 -2.94
N ASP A 235 18.95 -4.31 -2.15
CA ASP A 235 19.00 -4.59 -0.72
C ASP A 235 18.81 -6.10 -0.47
N PHE A 236 18.20 -6.81 -1.43
CA PHE A 236 17.87 -8.23 -1.31
C PHE A 236 19.11 -9.13 -1.15
N VAL A 237 20.21 -8.83 -1.86
CA VAL A 237 21.44 -9.63 -1.75
C VAL A 237 22.05 -9.49 -0.36
N HIS A 238 22.08 -8.28 0.19
CA HIS A 238 22.54 -8.02 1.55
C HIS A 238 21.72 -8.84 2.55
N HIS A 239 20.38 -8.75 2.46
CA HIS A 239 19.47 -9.52 3.31
C HIS A 239 19.78 -11.02 3.34
N ILE A 240 20.01 -11.64 2.18
CA ILE A 240 20.34 -13.07 2.11
C ILE A 240 21.69 -13.38 2.77
N GLN A 241 22.67 -12.51 2.62
CA GLN A 241 24.03 -12.76 3.09
C GLN A 241 24.20 -12.55 4.60
N SER A 242 23.52 -11.55 5.17
CA SER A 242 23.69 -11.14 6.57
C SER A 242 22.50 -11.49 7.47
N ASP A 243 21.27 -11.37 6.98
CA ASP A 243 20.08 -11.26 7.85
C ASP A 243 19.18 -12.51 7.81
N CYS A 244 19.37 -13.41 6.83
CA CYS A 244 18.46 -14.55 6.60
C CYS A 244 19.19 -15.89 6.44
N PRO A 245 19.41 -16.64 7.54
CA PRO A 245 20.04 -17.97 7.50
C PRO A 245 19.36 -18.96 6.54
N GLU A 246 18.03 -18.97 6.52
CA GLU A 246 17.19 -19.82 5.68
C GLU A 246 17.33 -19.43 4.21
N GLY A 247 17.30 -18.12 3.92
CA GLY A 247 17.56 -17.59 2.58
C GLY A 247 18.96 -17.94 2.09
N LYS A 248 19.97 -17.83 2.97
CA LYS A 248 21.37 -18.20 2.68
C LYS A 248 21.49 -19.70 2.36
N ARG A 249 20.87 -20.56 3.16
CA ARG A 249 20.82 -22.02 2.93
C ARG A 249 20.23 -22.36 1.56
N ILE A 250 19.10 -21.73 1.20
CA ILE A 250 18.45 -21.91 -0.11
C ILE A 250 19.41 -21.46 -1.23
N TRP A 251 19.98 -20.26 -1.13
CA TRP A 251 20.92 -19.72 -2.10
C TRP A 251 22.12 -20.65 -2.34
N GLU A 252 22.76 -21.11 -1.27
CA GLU A 252 23.92 -22.01 -1.35
C GLU A 252 23.57 -23.37 -1.98
N SER A 253 22.38 -23.90 -1.72
CA SER A 253 21.87 -25.12 -2.35
C SER A 253 21.76 -24.97 -3.88
N HIS A 254 21.17 -23.85 -4.34
CA HIS A 254 21.06 -23.56 -5.77
C HIS A 254 22.42 -23.35 -6.45
N LEU A 255 23.38 -22.71 -5.78
CA LEU A 255 24.74 -22.56 -6.31
C LEU A 255 25.44 -23.93 -6.51
N LYS A 256 25.28 -24.85 -5.55
CA LYS A 256 25.84 -26.21 -5.65
C LYS A 256 25.20 -26.98 -6.81
N ALA A 257 23.87 -26.89 -6.98
CA ALA A 257 23.15 -27.53 -8.08
C ALA A 257 23.58 -26.99 -9.46
N SER A 258 23.72 -25.68 -9.61
CA SER A 258 24.16 -25.03 -10.86
C SER A 258 25.58 -25.46 -11.27
N LYS A 259 26.50 -25.54 -10.30
CA LYS A 259 27.87 -26.03 -10.54
C LYS A 259 27.90 -27.49 -10.99
N ARG A 260 27.02 -28.35 -10.45
CA ARG A 260 26.89 -29.76 -10.87
C ARG A 260 26.36 -29.87 -12.31
N SER A 261 25.32 -29.10 -12.66
CA SER A 261 24.75 -29.07 -14.02
C SER A 261 25.76 -28.61 -15.07
N THR A 262 26.54 -27.56 -14.76
CA THR A 262 27.57 -27.04 -15.67
C THR A 262 28.71 -28.05 -15.90
N LYS A 263 29.08 -28.85 -14.89
CA LYS A 263 30.07 -29.92 -15.04
C LYS A 263 29.53 -31.08 -15.89
N LEU A 264 28.24 -31.38 -15.82
CA LEU A 264 27.61 -32.45 -16.59
C LEU A 264 27.48 -32.12 -18.08
N ARG A 265 27.25 -30.84 -18.42
CA ARG A 265 27.17 -30.34 -19.82
C ARG A 265 28.52 -30.20 -20.53
N ARG A 266 29.64 -30.30 -19.80
CA ARG A 266 31.01 -30.21 -20.33
C ARG A 266 31.65 -31.60 -20.54
N ARG A 267 30.90 -32.66 -20.29
CA ARG A 267 31.22 -34.04 -20.66
C ARG A 267 30.33 -34.45 -21.81
#